data_AF-A0ABD4QAB9-F1
#
_entry.id   AF-A0ABD4QAB9-F1
#
_cell.length_a   1.000
_cell.length_b   1.000
_cell.length_c   1.000
_cell.angle_alpha   90.00
_cell.angle_beta   90.00
_cell.angle_gamma   90.00
#
_symmetry.space_group_name_H-M   'P 1'
#
loop_
_entity.id
_entity.type
_entity.pdbx_description
1 polymer ?
#
loop_
_entity_poly.entity_id
_entity_poly.type
_entity_poly.pdbx_seq_one_letter_code
_entity_poly.pdbx_strand_id
1 'polypeptide(L)'
;RRVDLVQEGFDCVIRFGPITDETMIARPLGKLRMTNAASPAYLERYGVPHTLEDLLSQGHQMVHYTLTLGARHAGWQYPDGDG
;
A
#
# COMPACT_ATOMS: atom_id res chain seq x y z
N ARG A 1 2.57 -9.54 -12.07
CA ARG A 1 2.02 -9.25 -13.41
C ARG A 1 0.52 -9.50 -13.41
N ARG A 2 -0.25 -8.80 -14.25
CA ARG A 2 -1.67 -9.11 -14.45
C ARG A 2 -1.78 -10.38 -15.31
N VAL A 3 -2.69 -11.28 -14.94
CA VAL A 3 -2.95 -12.55 -15.64
C VAL A 3 -4.31 -12.48 -16.33
N ASP A 4 -4.42 -13.13 -17.48
CA ASP A 4 -5.70 -13.47 -18.12
C ASP A 4 -6.18 -14.80 -17.53
N LEU A 5 -7.27 -14.77 -16.76
CA LEU A 5 -7.74 -15.97 -16.07
C LEU A 5 -8.21 -17.04 -17.03
N VAL A 6 -8.86 -16.65 -18.14
CA VAL A 6 -9.48 -17.58 -19.07
C VAL A 6 -8.40 -18.22 -19.94
N GLN A 7 -7.55 -17.40 -20.57
CA GLN A 7 -6.51 -17.89 -21.48
C GLN A 7 -5.40 -18.65 -20.76
N GLU A 8 -5.07 -18.26 -19.52
CA GLU A 8 -4.01 -18.92 -18.75
C GLU A 8 -4.54 -20.06 -17.84
N GLY A 9 -5.84 -20.36 -17.86
CA GLY A 9 -6.43 -21.52 -17.17
C GLY A 9 -6.45 -21.41 -15.64
N PHE A 10 -6.64 -20.21 -15.09
CA PHE A 10 -6.79 -20.00 -13.65
C PHE A 10 -8.26 -20.04 -13.21
N ASP A 11 -8.56 -20.78 -12.14
CA ASP A 11 -9.92 -20.85 -11.59
C ASP A 11 -10.34 -19.54 -10.89
N CYS A 12 -9.40 -18.90 -10.18
CA CYS A 12 -9.65 -17.62 -9.52
C CYS A 12 -8.35 -16.84 -9.23
N VAL A 13 -8.51 -15.56 -8.88
CA VAL A 13 -7.41 -14.69 -8.40
C VAL A 13 -7.87 -13.87 -7.20
N ILE A 14 -6.92 -13.51 -6.34
CA ILE A 14 -7.12 -12.55 -5.27
C ILE A 14 -6.42 -11.25 -5.68
N ARG A 15 -7.16 -10.12 -5.68
CA ARG A 15 -6.66 -8.81 -6.06
C ARG A 15 -7.11 -7.75 -5.06
N PHE A 16 -6.27 -6.74 -4.87
CA PHE A 16 -6.62 -5.51 -4.17
C PHE A 16 -7.12 -4.46 -5.16
N GLY A 17 -8.08 -3.63 -4.74
CA GLY A 17 -8.59 -2.53 -5.54
C GLY A 17 -9.90 -2.83 -6.27
N PRO A 18 -10.37 -1.89 -7.11
CA PRO A 18 -11.67 -2.00 -7.78
C PRO A 18 -11.70 -3.13 -8.80
N ILE A 19 -12.91 -3.58 -9.12
CA ILE A 19 -13.14 -4.55 -10.19
C ILE A 19 -12.91 -3.81 -11.51
N THR A 20 -11.87 -4.19 -12.24
CA THR A 20 -11.51 -3.56 -13.53
C THR A 20 -11.96 -4.37 -14.74
N ASP A 21 -12.56 -5.54 -14.53
CA ASP A 21 -12.97 -6.46 -15.58
C ASP A 21 -14.41 -6.88 -15.33
N GLU A 22 -15.32 -6.33 -16.13
CA GLU A 22 -16.76 -6.56 -16.02
C GLU A 22 -17.19 -7.93 -16.54
N THR A 23 -16.29 -8.68 -17.21
CA THR A 23 -16.58 -10.03 -17.69
C THR A 23 -16.47 -11.10 -16.60
N MET A 24 -15.99 -10.70 -15.40
CA MET A 24 -15.72 -11.60 -14.29
C MET A 24 -16.61 -11.29 -13.08
N ILE A 25 -17.04 -12.33 -12.37
CA ILE A 25 -17.71 -12.18 -11.08
C ILE A 25 -16.64 -11.94 -10.01
N ALA A 26 -16.78 -10.84 -9.27
CA ALA A 26 -15.96 -10.55 -8.10
C ALA A 26 -16.76 -10.65 -6.82
N ARG A 27 -16.12 -11.17 -5.77
CA ARG A 27 -16.69 -11.28 -4.43
C ARG A 27 -15.80 -10.56 -3.42
N PRO A 28 -16.32 -9.61 -2.62
CA PRO A 28 -15.54 -8.97 -1.57
C PRO A 28 -15.15 -10.00 -0.51
N LEU A 29 -13.85 -10.07 -0.19
CA LEU A 29 -13.33 -10.96 0.87
C LEU A 29 -13.15 -10.23 2.20
N GLY A 30 -12.99 -8.91 2.17
CA GLY A 30 -12.79 -8.09 3.36
C GLY A 30 -12.17 -6.73 3.02
N LYS A 31 -11.86 -5.97 4.07
CA LYS A 31 -11.12 -4.71 3.99
C LYS A 31 -9.72 -4.92 4.53
N LEU A 32 -8.71 -4.40 3.84
CA LEU A 32 -7.33 -4.36 4.31
C LEU A 32 -7.04 -2.94 4.83
N ARG A 33 -6.53 -2.84 6.07
CA ARG A 33 -5.98 -1.59 6.59
C ARG A 33 -4.49 -1.54 6.28
N MET A 34 -4.05 -0.51 5.58
CA MET A 34 -2.62 -0.23 5.39
C MET A 34 -2.13 0.64 6.55
N THR A 35 -0.90 0.41 6.98
CA THR A 35 -0.26 1.19 8.05
C THR A 35 1.21 1.40 7.72
N ASN A 36 1.78 2.48 8.25
CA ASN A 36 3.20 2.72 8.18
C ASN A 36 3.91 1.89 9.25
N ALA A 37 5.04 1.31 8.89
CA ALA A 37 5.85 0.53 9.82
C ALA A 37 7.33 0.85 9.60
N ALA A 38 8.09 0.78 10.69
CA ALA A 38 9.54 0.90 10.68
C ALA A 38 10.12 -0.14 11.64
N SER A 39 11.37 -0.56 11.39
CA SER A 39 12.05 -1.47 12.31
C SER A 39 12.42 -0.76 13.61
N PRO A 40 12.48 -1.46 14.75
CA PRO A 40 12.89 -0.85 16.02
C PRO A 40 14.26 -0.15 15.92
N ALA A 41 15.25 -0.80 15.30
CA ALA A 41 16.58 -0.24 15.12
C ALA A 41 16.60 1.06 14.27
N TYR A 42 15.66 1.21 13.33
CA TYR A 42 15.53 2.45 12.57
C TYR A 42 14.99 3.58 13.46
N LEU A 43 13.97 3.29 14.27
CA LEU A 43 13.37 4.27 15.18
C LEU A 43 14.32 4.68 16.31
N GLU A 44 15.20 3.77 16.78
CA GLU A 44 16.26 4.11 17.75
C GLU A 44 17.26 5.12 17.17
N ARG A 45 17.55 5.03 15.86
CA ARG A 45 18.53 5.89 15.19
C ARG A 45 17.96 7.26 14.80
N TYR A 46 16.71 7.30 14.35
CA TYR A 46 16.10 8.50 13.78
C TYR A 46 15.06 9.16 14.70
N GLY A 47 14.57 8.44 15.71
CA GLY A 47 13.43 8.86 16.53
C GLY A 47 12.12 8.19 16.11
N VAL A 48 11.13 8.25 17.00
CA VAL A 48 9.75 7.89 16.67
C VAL A 48 9.02 9.16 16.23
N PRO A 49 8.50 9.23 15.00
CA PRO A 49 7.74 10.39 14.55
C PRO A 49 6.35 10.35 15.19
N HIS A 50 5.95 11.45 15.83
CA HIS A 50 4.62 11.62 16.43
C HIS A 50 3.73 12.54 15.58
N THR A 51 4.34 13.30 14.68
CA THR A 51 3.68 14.22 13.76
C THR A 51 4.22 14.04 12.33
N LEU A 52 3.52 14.61 11.34
CA LEU A 52 4.02 14.64 9.96
C LEU A 52 5.31 15.46 9.83
N GLU A 53 5.45 16.54 10.62
CA GLU A 53 6.64 17.40 10.60
C GLU A 53 7.88 16.68 11.13
N ASP A 54 7.70 15.74 12.05
CA ASP A 54 8.78 14.88 12.54
C ASP A 54 9.41 14.07 11.40
N LEU A 55 8.62 13.64 10.41
CA LEU A 55 9.15 12.89 9.26
C LEU A 55 10.20 13.69 8.48
N LEU A 56 10.01 15.00 8.36
CA LEU A 56 10.94 15.89 7.69
C LEU A 56 12.10 16.28 8.60
N SER A 57 11.80 16.77 9.81
CA SER A 57 12.81 17.28 10.75
C SER A 57 13.77 16.20 11.27
N GLN A 58 13.29 14.97 11.45
CA GLN A 58 14.10 13.80 11.84
C GLN A 58 14.78 13.12 10.63
N GLY A 59 14.51 13.59 9.40
CA GLY A 59 15.17 13.09 8.19
C GLY A 59 14.76 11.67 7.78
N HIS A 60 13.53 11.26 8.09
CA HIS A 60 13.05 9.92 7.79
C HIS A 60 12.97 9.65 6.28
N GLN A 61 13.35 8.43 5.89
CA GLN A 61 13.30 7.95 4.51
C GLN A 61 12.10 7.01 4.33
N MET A 62 11.45 7.10 3.17
CA MET A 62 10.38 6.19 2.82
C MET A 62 10.83 5.11 1.85
N VAL A 63 10.43 3.87 2.14
CA VAL A 63 10.36 2.79 1.15
C VAL A 63 8.91 2.64 0.69
N HIS A 64 8.63 3.01 -0.56
CA HIS A 64 7.28 2.90 -1.13
C HIS A 64 7.16 1.73 -2.12
N TYR A 65 5.99 1.09 -2.12
CA TYR A 65 5.62 0.09 -3.10
C TYR A 65 4.57 0.64 -4.08
N THR A 66 4.86 0.61 -5.38
CA THR A 66 3.90 0.95 -6.44
C THR A 66 3.64 -0.25 -7.34
N LEU A 67 2.36 -0.47 -7.69
CA LEU A 67 1.95 -1.49 -8.66
C LEU A 67 2.34 -1.12 -10.09
N THR A 68 2.47 0.18 -10.37
CA THR A 68 2.82 0.72 -11.68
C THR A 68 4.23 1.28 -11.62
N LEU A 69 5.14 0.68 -12.40
CA LEU A 69 6.53 1.12 -12.50
C LEU A 69 6.59 2.57 -13.00
N GLY A 70 7.35 3.42 -12.30
CA GLY A 70 7.49 4.84 -12.65
C GLY A 70 6.31 5.74 -12.26
N ALA A 71 5.24 5.19 -11.68
CA ALA A 71 4.16 6.01 -11.13
C ALA A 71 4.68 6.87 -9.96
N ARG A 72 4.16 8.09 -9.88
CA ARG A 72 4.53 9.02 -8.81
C ARG A 72 4.05 8.45 -7.47
N HIS A 73 4.94 8.48 -6.49
CA HIS A 73 4.63 8.07 -5.13
C HIS A 73 3.62 9.04 -4.49
N ALA A 74 2.62 8.51 -3.77
CA ALA A 74 1.57 9.28 -3.11
C ALA A 74 2.06 10.11 -1.90
N GLY A 75 3.28 9.91 -1.42
CA GLY A 75 3.79 10.58 -0.21
C GLY A 75 3.50 9.76 1.05
N TRP A 76 3.93 10.29 2.21
CA TRP A 76 3.55 9.74 3.50
C TRP A 76 2.04 9.83 3.66
N GLN A 77 1.39 8.69 3.89
CA GLN A 77 -0.03 8.65 4.21
C GLN A 77 -0.18 8.71 5.73
N TYR A 78 -1.04 9.60 6.19
CA TYR A 78 -1.36 9.77 7.60
C TYR A 78 -2.87 9.88 7.72
N PRO A 79 -3.52 9.12 8.63
CA PRO A 79 -4.95 9.24 8.84
C PRO A 79 -5.26 10.61 9.45
N ASP A 80 -6.11 11.38 8.80
CA ASP A 80 -6.67 12.62 9.36
C ASP A 80 -8.02 12.28 9.98
N GLY A 81 -8.10 12.23 11.31
CA GLY A 81 -9.32 11.87 12.06
C GLY A 81 -9.47 10.38 12.39
N ASP A 82 -10.72 9.93 12.60
CA ASP A 82 -11.07 8.54 12.98
C ASP A 82 -10.96 7.55 11.80
N GLY A 83 -9.74 7.34 11.31
CA GLY A 83 -9.37 6.24 10.42
C GLY A 83 -9.50 6.52 8.93
#